data_AF-A0AAD0RVP8-F1
#
_entry.id   AF-A0AAD0RVP8-F1
#
_cell.length_a   1.000
_cell.length_b   1.000
_cell.length_c   1.000
_cell.angle_alpha   90.00
_cell.angle_beta   90.00
_cell.angle_gamma   90.00
#
_symmetry.space_group_name_H-M   'P 1'
#
loop_
_entity.id
_entity.type
_entity.pdbx_description
1 polymer ?
#
loop_
_entity_poly.entity_id
_entity_poly.type
_entity_poly.pdbx_seq_one_letter_code
_entity_poly.pdbx_strand_id
1 'polypeptide(L)'
;MMKKPVFGGSLRYLLLAAAGAALMGCGTSRLSKITDDGHLAEQASPTWPSIEHNGWQPEGSVPNLENLAKVQQGLSKEQVYGLIGRPHFAEGMVDVREWDYVLNLSPKGGEPARACQYKLLFDKRMKVASVIWRQESCAEIAAAV
;
A
#
# COMPACT_ATOMS: atom_id res chain seq x y z
N MET A 1 -19.12 57.69 -37.46
CA MET A 1 -19.66 57.19 -36.17
C MET A 1 -19.40 55.70 -36.02
N MET A 2 -18.69 55.34 -34.95
CA MET A 2 -18.58 54.08 -34.20
C MET A 2 -18.63 52.72 -34.92
N LYS A 3 -17.44 52.12 -35.11
CA LYS A 3 -17.24 50.67 -35.20
C LYS A 3 -17.51 50.04 -33.83
N LYS A 4 -18.40 49.05 -33.75
CA LYS A 4 -18.60 48.24 -32.54
C LYS A 4 -17.54 47.12 -32.51
N PRO A 5 -16.81 46.92 -31.39
CA PRO A 5 -15.88 45.82 -31.29
C PRO A 5 -16.64 44.52 -31.04
N VAL A 6 -16.44 43.54 -31.92
CA VAL A 6 -16.92 42.17 -31.74
C VAL A 6 -15.91 41.45 -30.82
N PHE A 7 -16.06 41.63 -29.51
CA PHE A 7 -15.41 40.80 -28.50
C PHE A 7 -16.38 39.67 -28.14
N GLY A 8 -16.39 38.59 -28.92
CA GLY A 8 -17.38 37.53 -28.72
C GLY A 8 -16.88 36.19 -29.24
N GLY A 9 -16.47 35.31 -28.33
CA GLY A 9 -16.21 33.89 -28.62
C GLY A 9 -14.87 33.42 -28.07
N SER A 10 -13.78 33.86 -28.67
CA SER A 10 -12.46 33.21 -28.53
C SER A 10 -11.84 33.30 -27.13
N LEU A 11 -12.09 34.40 -26.40
CA LEU A 11 -11.52 34.62 -25.05
C LEU A 11 -12.18 33.74 -23.97
N ARG A 12 -13.44 33.33 -24.19
CA ARG A 12 -14.16 32.43 -23.26
C ARG A 12 -13.66 30.99 -23.37
N TYR A 13 -13.33 30.53 -24.58
CA TYR A 13 -12.81 29.17 -24.79
C TYR A 13 -11.36 29.00 -24.29
N LEU A 14 -10.54 30.06 -24.35
CA LEU A 14 -9.18 30.03 -23.80
C LEU A 14 -9.15 29.95 -22.26
N LEU A 15 -10.12 30.53 -21.58
CA LEU A 15 -10.23 30.45 -20.11
C LEU A 15 -10.75 29.07 -19.64
N LEU A 16 -11.58 28.39 -20.44
CA LEU A 16 -12.06 27.03 -20.12
C LEU A 16 -11.00 25.95 -20.37
N ALA A 17 -10.08 26.15 -21.31
CA ALA A 17 -8.99 25.20 -21.58
C ALA A 17 -7.88 25.25 -20.51
N ALA A 18 -7.63 26.42 -19.91
CA ALA A 18 -6.60 26.57 -18.87
C ALA A 18 -6.99 25.94 -17.51
N ALA A 19 -8.29 25.75 -17.24
CA ALA A 19 -8.76 25.14 -16.00
C ALA A 19 -8.64 23.60 -15.96
N GLY A 20 -8.47 22.94 -17.11
CA GLY A 20 -8.40 21.48 -17.19
C GLY A 20 -7.00 20.87 -16.98
N ALA A 21 -5.94 21.65 -17.15
CA ALA A 21 -4.57 21.13 -17.20
C ALA A 21 -3.81 21.10 -15.85
N ALA A 22 -4.42 21.57 -14.76
CA ALA A 22 -3.75 21.70 -13.46
C ALA A 22 -3.89 20.47 -12.53
N LEU A 23 -4.43 19.34 -13.01
CA LEU A 23 -4.50 18.08 -12.26
C LEU A 23 -3.40 17.08 -12.68
N MET A 24 -2.20 17.55 -13.02
CA MET A 24 -1.01 16.70 -12.86
C MET A 24 -0.66 16.69 -11.37
N GLY A 25 -1.47 15.96 -10.61
CA GLY A 25 -1.26 15.79 -9.18
C GLY A 25 0.15 15.28 -8.93
N CYS A 26 0.87 15.93 -8.03
CA CYS A 26 2.01 15.36 -7.33
C CYS A 26 1.52 14.16 -6.49
N GLY A 27 1.12 13.09 -7.15
CA GLY A 27 0.82 11.81 -6.52
C GLY A 27 2.14 11.09 -6.31
N THR A 28 2.81 11.38 -5.20
CA THR A 28 3.72 10.40 -4.61
C THR A 28 2.88 9.13 -4.42
N SER A 29 3.14 8.12 -5.25
CA SER A 29 2.37 6.88 -5.28
C SER A 29 2.52 6.25 -3.89
N ARG A 30 1.43 6.17 -3.12
CA ARG A 30 1.45 5.47 -1.81
C ARG A 30 1.55 3.96 -1.96
N LEU A 31 1.19 3.46 -3.15
CA LEU A 31 1.20 2.06 -3.51
C LEU A 31 2.46 1.69 -4.30
N SER A 32 2.85 0.43 -4.18
CA SER A 32 3.82 -0.23 -5.03
C SER A 32 3.26 -0.40 -6.43
N LYS A 33 4.13 -0.35 -7.44
CA LYS A 33 3.76 -0.72 -8.80
C LYS A 33 3.80 -2.25 -8.91
N ILE A 34 2.66 -2.87 -9.15
CA ILE A 34 2.53 -4.33 -9.23
C ILE A 34 1.96 -4.79 -10.57
N THR A 35 2.37 -5.98 -10.99
CA THR A 35 1.86 -6.69 -12.16
C THR A 35 0.50 -7.34 -11.86
N ASP A 36 -0.14 -7.92 -12.89
CA ASP A 36 -1.44 -8.58 -12.77
C ASP A 36 -1.42 -9.88 -11.95
N ASP A 37 -0.28 -10.57 -11.95
CA ASP A 37 0.00 -11.77 -11.15
C ASP A 37 0.41 -11.44 -9.71
N GLY A 38 0.50 -10.15 -9.33
CA GLY A 38 0.67 -9.74 -7.93
C GLY A 38 2.13 -9.74 -7.46
N HIS A 39 3.05 -9.48 -8.39
CA HIS A 39 4.46 -9.25 -8.11
C HIS A 39 4.80 -7.78 -8.35
N LEU A 40 5.94 -7.33 -7.84
CA LEU A 40 6.46 -6.00 -8.18
C LEU A 40 6.74 -5.94 -9.68
N ALA A 41 6.39 -4.81 -10.29
CA ALA A 41 6.72 -4.56 -11.69
C ALA A 41 8.24 -4.57 -11.89
N GLU A 42 8.67 -4.80 -13.14
CA GLU A 42 10.08 -4.77 -13.50
C GLU A 42 10.74 -3.44 -13.05
N GLN A 43 11.91 -3.53 -12.43
CA GLN A 43 12.65 -2.40 -11.83
C GLN A 43 11.88 -1.60 -10.75
N ALA A 44 10.74 -2.07 -10.27
CA ALA A 44 10.02 -1.45 -9.17
C ALA A 44 10.51 -1.98 -7.82
N SER A 45 10.63 -1.07 -6.85
CA SER A 45 10.82 -1.39 -5.44
C SER A 45 9.48 -1.30 -4.70
N PRO A 46 9.29 -2.04 -3.60
CA PRO A 46 8.09 -1.91 -2.78
C PRO A 46 8.05 -0.52 -2.14
N THR A 47 6.90 0.14 -2.23
CA THR A 47 6.63 1.41 -1.55
C THR A 47 6.18 1.11 -0.13
N TRP A 48 6.73 1.79 0.87
CA TRP A 48 6.36 1.58 2.27
C TRP A 48 5.72 2.83 2.86
N PRO A 49 4.52 2.74 3.46
CA PRO A 49 3.97 3.86 4.20
C PRO A 49 4.82 4.14 5.45
N SER A 50 4.84 5.40 5.89
CA SER A 50 5.42 5.75 7.20
C SER A 50 4.61 5.09 8.30
N ILE A 51 5.28 4.48 9.28
CA ILE A 51 4.63 3.88 10.45
C ILE A 51 3.78 4.92 11.20
N GLU A 52 4.22 6.18 11.24
CA GLU A 52 3.49 7.29 11.86
C GLU A 52 2.13 7.58 11.21
N HIS A 53 1.93 7.16 9.95
CA HIS A 53 0.67 7.33 9.22
C HIS A 53 -0.29 6.15 9.41
N ASN A 54 0.00 5.25 10.34
CA ASN A 54 -0.89 4.15 10.70
C ASN A 54 -2.06 4.66 11.58
N GLY A 55 -3.01 5.37 10.95
CA GLY A 55 -4.06 6.09 11.67
C GLY A 55 -5.09 5.21 12.41
N TRP A 56 -5.23 3.93 12.04
CA TRP A 56 -6.23 3.04 12.63
C TRP A 56 -5.65 2.10 13.69
N GLN A 57 -4.36 1.79 13.62
CA GLN A 57 -3.65 0.96 14.60
C GLN A 57 -2.25 1.53 14.87
N PRO A 58 -2.10 2.72 15.47
CA PRO A 58 -0.84 3.46 15.52
C PRO A 58 0.34 2.66 16.09
N GLU A 59 0.07 1.79 17.07
CA GLU A 59 1.09 0.94 17.69
C GLU A 59 1.46 -0.31 16.88
N GLY A 60 0.78 -0.59 15.77
CA GLY A 60 0.84 -1.85 15.06
C GLY A 60 0.13 -2.98 15.81
N SER A 61 0.42 -4.24 15.45
CA SER A 61 -0.15 -5.42 16.09
C SER A 61 0.94 -6.37 16.57
N VAL A 62 0.65 -7.14 17.61
CA VAL A 62 1.52 -8.22 18.09
C VAL A 62 0.96 -9.53 17.55
N PRO A 63 1.53 -10.09 16.46
CA PRO A 63 0.94 -11.25 15.81
C PRO A 63 1.16 -12.54 16.62
N ASN A 64 0.24 -13.49 16.48
CA ASN A 64 0.54 -14.89 16.81
C ASN A 64 1.49 -15.43 15.73
N LEU A 65 2.69 -15.85 16.15
CA LEU A 65 3.75 -16.25 15.23
C LEU A 65 3.43 -17.54 14.45
N GLU A 66 2.69 -18.49 15.04
CA GLU A 66 2.24 -19.70 14.33
C GLU A 66 1.23 -19.37 13.24
N ASN A 67 0.35 -18.37 13.46
CA ASN A 67 -0.57 -17.91 12.44
C ASN A 67 0.14 -17.10 11.34
N LEU A 68 1.10 -16.26 11.73
CA LEU A 68 1.92 -15.51 10.77
C LEU A 68 2.70 -16.45 9.84
N ALA A 69 3.27 -17.53 10.37
CA ALA A 69 3.99 -18.55 9.59
C ALA A 69 3.10 -19.28 8.57
N LYS A 70 1.78 -19.28 8.76
CA LYS A 70 0.81 -19.86 7.79
C LYS A 70 0.49 -18.91 6.65
N VAL A 71 0.90 -17.63 6.71
CA VAL A 71 0.64 -16.66 5.64
C VAL A 71 1.58 -16.95 4.47
N GLN A 72 1.03 -17.56 3.42
CA GLN A 72 1.78 -17.99 2.24
C GLN A 72 1.01 -17.67 0.94
N GLN A 73 1.67 -17.90 -0.20
CA GLN A 73 1.06 -17.72 -1.52
C GLN A 73 -0.22 -18.56 -1.68
N GLY A 74 -1.19 -18.04 -2.43
CA GLY A 74 -2.45 -18.71 -2.75
C GLY A 74 -3.58 -18.48 -1.73
N LEU A 75 -3.29 -17.94 -0.54
CA LEU A 75 -4.33 -17.59 0.42
C LEU A 75 -5.22 -16.46 -0.07
N SER A 76 -6.52 -16.51 0.25
CA SER A 76 -7.43 -15.37 0.04
C SER A 76 -7.23 -14.31 1.11
N LYS A 77 -7.74 -13.11 0.83
CA LYS A 77 -7.83 -12.00 1.77
C LYS A 77 -8.51 -12.37 3.09
N GLU A 78 -9.59 -13.13 3.02
CA GLU A 78 -10.36 -13.58 4.18
C GLU A 78 -9.57 -14.57 5.04
N GLN A 79 -8.80 -15.46 4.41
CA GLN A 79 -7.92 -16.39 5.12
C GLN A 79 -6.80 -15.63 5.84
N VAL A 80 -6.19 -14.64 5.17
CA VAL A 80 -5.18 -13.76 5.79
C VAL A 80 -5.79 -12.98 6.97
N TYR A 81 -7.01 -12.45 6.82
CA TYR A 81 -7.73 -11.81 7.93
C TYR A 81 -7.93 -12.73 9.12
N GLY A 82 -8.27 -14.00 8.90
CA GLY A 82 -8.39 -14.99 9.96
C GLY A 82 -7.07 -15.31 10.67
N LEU A 83 -5.93 -15.14 9.99
CA LEU A 83 -4.60 -15.44 10.55
C LEU A 83 -4.01 -14.25 11.31
N ILE A 84 -3.95 -13.07 10.67
CA ILE A 84 -3.19 -11.90 11.16
C ILE A 84 -4.01 -10.61 11.19
N GLY A 85 -5.32 -10.68 10.94
CA GLY A 85 -6.20 -9.52 10.96
C GLY A 85 -6.10 -8.63 9.72
N ARG A 86 -6.75 -7.47 9.80
CA ARG A 86 -6.87 -6.48 8.71
C ARG A 86 -5.57 -5.69 8.53
N PRO A 87 -5.25 -5.19 7.32
CA PRO A 87 -4.12 -4.29 7.10
C PRO A 87 -4.25 -3.03 7.94
N HIS A 88 -3.10 -2.43 8.23
CA HIS A 88 -3.02 -1.26 9.13
C HIS A 88 -3.15 0.06 8.37
N PHE A 89 -2.89 0.05 7.05
CA PHE A 89 -2.92 1.24 6.21
C PHE A 89 -4.11 1.25 5.25
N ALA A 90 -4.64 2.45 5.02
CA ALA A 90 -5.76 2.69 4.12
C ALA A 90 -5.24 2.88 2.68
N GLU A 91 -5.05 1.77 1.98
CA GLU A 91 -4.46 1.72 0.63
C GLU A 91 -5.48 1.88 -0.51
N GLY A 92 -6.75 2.15 -0.16
CA GLY A 92 -7.84 2.38 -1.11
C GLY A 92 -9.14 1.72 -0.68
N MET A 93 -10.18 1.86 -1.51
CA MET A 93 -11.53 1.35 -1.23
C MET A 93 -12.00 0.25 -2.20
N VAL A 94 -11.39 0.16 -3.39
CA VAL A 94 -11.81 -0.74 -4.48
C VAL A 94 -10.57 -1.44 -5.05
N ASP A 95 -10.65 -2.75 -5.26
CA ASP A 95 -9.58 -3.59 -5.85
C ASP A 95 -8.17 -3.38 -5.25
N VAL A 96 -8.10 -3.16 -3.93
CA VAL A 96 -6.82 -2.99 -3.22
C VAL A 96 -6.02 -4.28 -3.28
N ARG A 97 -4.90 -4.30 -3.99
CA ARG A 97 -4.05 -5.49 -4.18
C ARG A 97 -2.74 -5.45 -3.40
N GLU A 98 -2.65 -4.54 -2.45
CA GLU A 98 -1.48 -4.33 -1.60
C GLU A 98 -1.96 -4.07 -0.18
N TRP A 99 -1.46 -4.87 0.76
CA TRP A 99 -1.75 -4.72 2.18
C TRP A 99 -0.46 -4.55 2.95
N ASP A 100 -0.44 -3.52 3.78
CA ASP A 100 0.68 -3.17 4.64
C ASP A 100 0.33 -3.36 6.12
N TYR A 101 1.31 -3.87 6.85
CA TYR A 101 1.24 -4.14 8.27
C TYR A 101 2.47 -3.57 8.99
N VAL A 102 2.26 -3.23 10.26
CA VAL A 102 3.32 -2.98 11.24
C VAL A 102 3.17 -4.03 12.32
N LEU A 103 4.04 -5.03 12.34
CA LEU A 103 4.01 -6.16 13.26
C LEU A 103 5.11 -5.98 14.31
N ASN A 104 4.76 -5.99 15.59
CA ASN A 104 5.72 -5.96 16.67
C ASN A 104 6.17 -7.39 17.00
N LEU A 105 7.36 -7.76 16.53
CA LEU A 105 7.92 -9.09 16.72
C LEU A 105 8.91 -9.10 17.88
N SER A 106 8.75 -10.03 18.81
CA SER A 106 9.70 -10.26 19.90
C SER A 106 10.65 -11.40 19.54
N PRO A 107 11.97 -11.15 19.48
CA PRO A 107 12.96 -12.21 19.31
C PRO A 107 12.92 -13.21 20.46
N LYS A 108 13.35 -14.45 20.19
CA LYS A 108 13.60 -15.43 21.26
C LYS A 108 14.70 -14.91 22.20
N GLY A 109 14.59 -15.21 23.49
CA GLY A 109 15.60 -14.82 24.49
C GLY A 109 15.32 -13.53 25.26
N GLY A 110 14.11 -12.94 25.13
CA GLY A 110 13.69 -11.81 25.95
C GLY A 110 14.18 -10.44 25.47
N GLU A 111 14.68 -10.35 24.24
CA GLU A 111 14.98 -9.07 23.61
C GLU A 111 13.70 -8.22 23.41
N PRO A 112 13.81 -6.88 23.39
CA PRO A 112 12.68 -6.00 23.12
C PRO A 112 12.02 -6.29 21.76
N ALA A 113 10.70 -6.11 21.71
CA ALA A 113 9.96 -6.20 20.46
C ALA A 113 10.44 -5.14 19.45
N ARG A 114 10.44 -5.50 18.17
CA ARG A 114 10.81 -4.64 17.05
C ARG A 114 9.60 -4.41 16.15
N ALA A 115 9.38 -3.16 15.75
CA ALA A 115 8.36 -2.81 14.76
C ALA A 115 8.83 -3.21 13.36
N CYS A 116 8.17 -4.20 12.78
CA CYS A 116 8.51 -4.80 11.50
C CYS A 116 7.45 -4.47 10.46
N GLN A 117 7.87 -3.97 9.30
CA GLN A 117 6.93 -3.75 8.20
C GLN A 117 6.83 -4.97 7.31
N TYR A 118 5.59 -5.38 7.08
CA TYR A 118 5.23 -6.60 6.37
C TYR A 118 4.18 -6.28 5.32
N LYS A 119 4.40 -6.74 4.09
CA LYS A 119 3.57 -6.42 2.94
C LYS A 119 3.12 -7.67 2.21
N LEU A 120 1.84 -7.69 1.85
CA LEU A 120 1.23 -8.70 1.01
C LEU A 120 0.78 -8.08 -0.30
N LEU A 121 1.20 -8.67 -1.42
CA LEU A 121 0.72 -8.32 -2.75
C LEU A 121 -0.20 -9.44 -3.25
N PHE A 122 -1.32 -9.05 -3.86
CA PHE A 122 -2.36 -9.96 -4.33
C PHE A 122 -2.41 -9.99 -5.85
N ASP A 123 -2.66 -11.15 -6.45
CA ASP A 123 -2.98 -11.28 -7.89
C ASP A 123 -4.36 -10.68 -8.21
N LYS A 124 -4.73 -10.64 -9.50
CA LYS A 124 -6.07 -10.19 -9.94
C LYS A 124 -7.24 -11.03 -9.42
N ARG A 125 -6.97 -12.24 -8.90
CA ARG A 125 -7.97 -13.12 -8.26
C ARG A 125 -8.00 -12.95 -6.74
N MET A 126 -7.33 -11.91 -6.22
CA MET A 126 -7.23 -11.60 -4.80
C MET A 126 -6.61 -12.73 -3.97
N LYS A 127 -5.65 -13.45 -4.56
CA LYS A 127 -4.80 -14.43 -3.88
C LYS A 127 -3.45 -13.82 -3.57
N VAL A 128 -2.89 -14.14 -2.39
CA VAL A 128 -1.52 -13.73 -2.03
C VAL A 128 -0.56 -14.27 -3.10
N ALA A 129 0.22 -13.39 -3.70
CA ALA A 129 1.21 -13.70 -4.70
C ALA A 129 2.63 -13.38 -4.21
N SER A 130 2.79 -12.29 -3.46
CA SER A 130 4.06 -11.92 -2.84
C SER A 130 3.91 -11.64 -1.34
N VAL A 131 4.90 -12.11 -0.59
CA VAL A 131 5.08 -11.83 0.84
C VAL A 131 6.43 -11.12 0.99
N ILE A 132 6.43 -9.90 1.52
CA ILE A 132 7.61 -9.04 1.54
C ILE A 132 7.82 -8.50 2.95
N TRP A 133 9.04 -8.68 3.46
CA TRP A 133 9.53 -8.02 4.67
C TRP A 133 10.33 -6.79 4.30
N ARG A 134 10.10 -5.65 4.98
CA ARG A 134 10.93 -4.46 4.77
C ARG A 134 12.33 -4.64 5.35
N GLN A 135 12.42 -5.23 6.54
CA GLN A 135 13.66 -5.50 7.24
C GLN A 135 13.94 -7.00 7.24
N GLU A 136 15.13 -7.41 6.82
CA GLU A 136 15.53 -8.82 6.79
C GLU A 136 15.55 -9.46 8.18
N SER A 137 16.02 -8.74 9.20
CA SER A 137 16.02 -9.21 10.59
C SER A 137 14.62 -9.54 11.12
N CYS A 138 13.57 -8.91 10.59
CA CYS A 138 12.19 -9.25 10.93
C CYS A 138 11.74 -10.57 10.30
N ALA A 139 12.18 -10.85 9.07
CA ALA A 139 11.94 -12.13 8.43
C ALA A 139 12.60 -13.28 9.21
N GLU A 140 13.82 -13.05 9.70
CA GLU A 140 14.55 -14.02 10.53
C GLU A 140 13.81 -14.30 11.85
N ILE A 141 13.33 -13.25 12.56
CA ILE A 141 12.55 -13.42 13.79
C ILE A 141 11.26 -14.23 13.51
N ALA A 142 10.56 -13.92 12.41
CA ALA A 142 9.34 -14.61 12.03
C ALA A 142 9.56 -16.07 11.59
N ALA A 143 10.74 -16.39 11.05
CA ALA A 143 11.11 -17.75 10.66
C ALA A 143 11.66 -18.58 11.83
N ALA A 144 12.13 -17.93 12.90
CA ALA A 144 12.73 -18.59 14.05
C ALA A 144 11.71 -19.19 15.04
N VAL A 145 10.44 -19.32 14.65
CA VAL A 145 9.30 -19.72 15.50
C VAL A 145 9.29 -21.23 15.73
#